data_AF-A0A7S3UV17-F1
#
_entry.id   AF-A0A7S3UV17-F1
#
_cell.length_a   1.000
_cell.length_b   1.000
_cell.length_c   1.000
_cell.angle_alpha   90.00
_cell.angle_beta   90.00
_cell.angle_gamma   90.00
#
_symmetry.space_group_name_H-M   'P 1'
#
loop_
_entity.id
_entity.type
_entity.pdbx_description
1 polymer ?
#
loop_
_entity_poly.entity_id
_entity_poly.type
_entity_poly.pdbx_seq_one_letter_code
_entity_poly.pdbx_strand_id
1 'polypeptide(L)'
;AQQITGAEGPGSDEAMGAQRSTARFFARQLLRRDPAFFRSALALESAAWCVGEYAVHVADVAPDVLRLMAAEFVDADPQVKLQVLNLGVKLGLQRPNAEHVQNLVIYLLELSRFDKDLDLRDKARALTAMMGLAAGAPDDEEEQRALLALKAQASAALLKPKLPPLTLLGHVAVEGLPSLAAGSLSGMCGHTAEGYAPVPDWARTQPDPAVRDVDHEAKKAPGAGRRFDPDAGKGKGKGKKVSREAGAAPAGK
;
A
#
# COMPACT_ATOMS: atom_id res chain seq x y z
N ALA A 1 26.96 32.80 -1.00
CA ALA A 1 25.64 33.37 -1.34
C ALA A 1 25.30 32.97 -2.77
N GLN A 2 24.63 31.84 -2.94
CA GLN A 2 23.96 31.49 -4.19
C GLN A 2 22.54 31.10 -3.80
N GLN A 3 21.61 31.81 -4.43
CA GLN A 3 20.18 31.78 -4.15
C GLN A 3 19.62 30.41 -4.56
N ILE A 4 19.01 29.72 -3.61
CA ILE A 4 18.19 28.55 -3.86
C ILE A 4 16.86 29.09 -4.39
N THR A 5 16.66 29.04 -5.70
CA THR A 5 15.36 29.32 -6.31
C THR A 5 14.44 28.15 -5.98
N GLY A 6 13.59 28.35 -4.99
CA GLY A 6 12.54 27.41 -4.61
C GLY A 6 11.59 27.19 -5.77
N ALA A 7 11.52 25.96 -6.27
CA ALA A 7 10.34 25.50 -6.97
C ALA A 7 9.24 25.39 -5.91
N GLU A 8 8.38 26.42 -5.83
CA GLU A 8 7.14 26.34 -5.06
C GLU A 8 6.32 25.18 -5.64
N GLY A 9 6.27 24.06 -4.90
CA GLY A 9 5.23 23.07 -5.08
C GLY A 9 3.85 23.73 -4.94
N PRO A 10 2.76 23.08 -5.38
CA PRO A 10 1.42 23.68 -5.33
C PRO A 10 1.20 24.28 -3.94
N GLY A 11 0.93 25.57 -3.90
CA GLY A 11 0.82 26.32 -2.66
C GLY A 11 -0.15 25.62 -1.71
N SER A 12 0.12 25.68 -0.41
CA SER A 12 -0.71 25.01 0.62
C SER A 12 -2.21 25.25 0.45
N ASP A 13 -2.59 26.40 -0.11
CA ASP A 13 -3.97 26.78 -0.40
C ASP A 13 -4.60 26.01 -1.58
N GLU A 14 -3.84 25.69 -2.64
CA GLU A 14 -4.33 24.88 -3.76
C GLU A 14 -4.54 23.43 -3.33
N ALA A 15 -3.58 22.88 -2.57
CA ALA A 15 -3.68 21.54 -2.01
C ALA A 15 -4.89 21.41 -1.05
N MET A 16 -5.11 22.41 -0.20
CA MET A 16 -6.26 22.47 0.71
C MET A 16 -7.59 22.62 -0.07
N GLY A 17 -7.60 23.39 -1.16
CA GLY A 17 -8.73 23.51 -2.07
C GLY A 17 -9.13 22.19 -2.73
N ALA A 18 -8.14 21.42 -3.21
CA ALA A 18 -8.34 20.11 -3.82
C ALA A 18 -8.83 19.05 -2.81
N GLN A 19 -8.33 19.08 -1.57
CA GLN A 19 -8.82 18.20 -0.50
C GLN A 19 -10.29 18.47 -0.17
N ARG A 20 -10.67 19.75 -0.10
CA ARG A 20 -12.05 20.19 0.15
C ARG A 20 -13.00 19.79 -0.98
N SER A 21 -12.59 19.91 -2.25
CA SER A 21 -13.43 19.50 -3.38
C SER A 21 -13.62 17.98 -3.40
N THR A 22 -12.57 17.22 -3.10
CA THR A 22 -12.57 15.76 -3.09
C THR A 22 -13.47 15.20 -1.98
N ALA A 23 -13.33 15.71 -0.75
CA ALA A 23 -14.17 15.29 0.38
C ALA A 23 -15.66 15.55 0.11
N ARG A 24 -15.98 16.71 -0.49
CA ARG A 24 -17.36 17.05 -0.87
C ARG A 24 -17.90 16.19 -2.01
N PHE A 25 -17.05 15.83 -2.96
CA PHE A 25 -17.43 14.90 -4.02
C PHE A 25 -17.87 13.57 -3.41
N PHE A 26 -17.03 12.95 -2.57
CA PHE A 26 -17.35 11.68 -1.93
C PHE A 26 -18.57 11.77 -1.00
N ALA A 27 -18.67 12.83 -0.19
CA ALA A 27 -19.85 13.04 0.65
C ALA A 27 -21.14 13.13 -0.19
N ARG A 28 -21.13 13.82 -1.33
CA ARG A 28 -22.28 13.89 -2.24
C ARG A 28 -22.63 12.54 -2.85
N GLN A 29 -21.63 11.73 -3.24
CA GLN A 29 -21.90 10.40 -3.79
C GLN A 29 -22.53 9.47 -2.75
N LEU A 30 -22.03 9.51 -1.52
CA LEU A 30 -22.61 8.76 -0.40
C LEU A 30 -24.04 9.21 -0.10
N LEU A 31 -24.30 10.52 -0.07
CA LEU A 31 -25.65 11.06 0.16
C LEU A 31 -26.65 10.72 -0.96
N ARG A 32 -26.19 10.65 -2.21
CA ARG A 32 -27.03 10.29 -3.37
C ARG A 32 -27.36 8.81 -3.46
N ARG A 33 -26.71 7.97 -2.64
CA ARG A 33 -26.82 6.50 -2.70
C ARG A 33 -26.62 5.96 -4.11
N ASP A 34 -25.59 6.44 -4.79
CA ASP A 34 -25.31 6.03 -6.18
C ASP A 34 -25.08 4.50 -6.24
N PRO A 35 -25.96 3.73 -6.89
CA PRO A 35 -25.88 2.28 -6.87
C PRO A 35 -24.59 1.74 -7.51
N ALA A 36 -23.90 2.50 -8.36
CA ALA A 36 -22.59 2.10 -8.88
C ALA A 36 -21.50 2.20 -7.81
N PHE A 37 -21.59 3.23 -6.96
CA PHE A 37 -20.63 3.50 -5.90
C PHE A 37 -20.74 2.49 -4.75
N PHE A 38 -21.97 2.15 -4.36
CA PHE A 38 -22.27 1.23 -3.26
C PHE A 38 -21.98 -0.24 -3.58
N ARG A 39 -21.72 -0.59 -4.85
CA ARG A 39 -21.34 -1.96 -5.24
C ARG A 39 -19.91 -2.33 -4.87
N SER A 40 -19.04 -1.34 -4.67
CA SER A 40 -17.62 -1.57 -4.41
C SER A 40 -17.29 -1.25 -2.96
N ALA A 41 -16.95 -2.29 -2.18
CA ALA A 41 -16.49 -2.13 -0.80
C ALA A 41 -15.26 -1.22 -0.71
N LEU A 42 -14.31 -1.35 -1.65
CA LEU A 42 -13.10 -0.50 -1.70
C LEU A 42 -13.43 0.98 -1.94
N ALA A 43 -14.42 1.27 -2.79
CA ALA A 43 -14.84 2.64 -3.04
C ALA A 43 -15.51 3.25 -1.81
N LEU A 44 -16.41 2.50 -1.16
CA LEU A 44 -17.07 2.90 0.08
C LEU A 44 -16.05 3.13 1.21
N GLU A 45 -15.10 2.20 1.37
CA GLU A 45 -14.00 2.32 2.33
C GLU A 45 -13.23 3.63 2.11
N SER A 46 -12.79 3.87 0.88
CA SER A 46 -12.01 5.04 0.50
C SER A 46 -12.78 6.34 0.73
N ALA A 47 -14.07 6.37 0.38
CA ALA A 47 -14.90 7.54 0.62
C ALA A 47 -15.17 7.80 2.10
N ALA A 48 -15.47 6.77 2.89
CA ALA A 48 -15.65 6.90 4.33
C ALA A 48 -14.36 7.44 4.98
N TRP A 49 -13.19 6.95 4.53
CA TRP A 49 -11.90 7.47 4.97
C TRP A 49 -11.70 8.93 4.58
N CYS A 50 -11.94 9.32 3.32
CA CYS A 50 -11.79 10.71 2.86
C CYS A 50 -12.71 11.66 3.62
N VAL A 51 -13.97 11.28 3.83
CA VAL A 51 -14.92 12.10 4.61
C VAL A 51 -14.45 12.23 6.06
N GLY A 52 -13.90 11.17 6.66
CA GLY A 52 -13.41 11.19 8.03
C GLY A 52 -12.12 11.99 8.22
N GLU A 53 -11.17 11.90 7.29
CA GLU A 53 -9.92 12.68 7.35
C GLU A 53 -10.17 14.16 7.12
N TYR A 54 -11.04 14.50 6.17
CA TYR A 54 -11.37 15.87 5.81
C TYR A 54 -12.68 16.37 6.42
N ALA A 55 -13.12 15.78 7.53
CA ALA A 55 -14.41 16.06 8.18
C ALA A 55 -14.61 17.55 8.52
N VAL A 56 -13.53 18.28 8.82
CA VAL A 56 -13.54 19.73 9.07
C VAL A 56 -14.08 20.52 7.86
N HIS A 57 -13.82 20.04 6.63
CA HIS A 57 -14.22 20.70 5.39
C HIS A 57 -15.63 20.33 4.91
N VAL A 58 -16.21 19.26 5.46
CA VAL A 58 -17.54 18.71 5.13
C VAL A 58 -18.42 18.59 6.39
N ALA A 59 -18.20 19.49 7.34
CA ALA A 59 -18.81 19.43 8.66
C ALA A 59 -20.36 19.50 8.61
N ASP A 60 -20.91 20.19 7.62
CA ASP A 60 -22.34 20.31 7.35
C ASP A 60 -22.98 18.98 6.97
N VAL A 61 -22.29 18.14 6.18
CA VAL A 61 -22.84 16.90 5.62
C VAL A 61 -22.33 15.63 6.29
N ALA A 62 -21.21 15.68 7.01
CA ALA A 62 -20.58 14.51 7.59
C ALA A 62 -21.47 13.71 8.58
N PRO A 63 -22.30 14.34 9.45
CA PRO A 63 -23.24 13.61 10.30
C PRO A 63 -24.28 12.81 9.50
N ASP A 64 -24.76 13.35 8.38
CA ASP A 64 -25.72 12.66 7.52
C ASP A 64 -25.09 11.49 6.78
N VAL A 65 -23.84 11.64 6.34
CA VAL A 65 -23.05 10.55 5.78
C VAL A 65 -22.89 9.43 6.82
N LEU A 66 -22.52 9.78 8.06
CA LEU A 66 -22.40 8.80 9.15
C LEU A 66 -23.73 8.08 9.40
N ARG A 67 -24.86 8.81 9.40
CA ARG A 67 -26.19 8.23 9.58
C ARG A 67 -26.54 7.22 8.49
N LEU A 68 -26.24 7.54 7.23
CA LEU A 68 -26.47 6.62 6.10
C LEU A 68 -25.60 5.36 6.21
N MET A 69 -24.31 5.53 6.52
CA MET A 69 -23.39 4.40 6.66
C MET A 69 -23.72 3.53 7.87
N ALA A 70 -24.23 4.12 8.95
CA ALA A 70 -24.68 3.37 10.13
C ALA A 70 -25.90 2.48 9.82
N ALA A 71 -26.79 2.91 8.92
CA ALA A 71 -27.96 2.11 8.53
C ALA A 71 -27.59 0.84 7.77
N GLU A 72 -26.51 0.85 7.00
CA GLU A 72 -26.02 -0.30 6.22
C GLU A 72 -24.87 -1.05 6.92
N PHE A 73 -24.54 -0.66 8.16
CA PHE A 73 -23.35 -1.13 8.86
C PHE A 73 -23.30 -2.64 9.04
N VAL A 74 -24.43 -3.27 9.37
CA VAL A 74 -24.50 -4.71 9.68
C VAL A 74 -24.14 -5.57 8.47
N ASP A 75 -24.59 -5.17 7.28
CA ASP A 75 -24.42 -5.88 6.02
C ASP A 75 -23.13 -5.48 5.28
N ALA A 76 -22.42 -4.45 5.75
CA ALA A 76 -21.20 -3.96 5.13
C ALA A 76 -20.01 -4.92 5.30
N ASP A 77 -19.05 -4.83 4.37
CA ASP A 77 -17.78 -5.53 4.47
C ASP A 77 -16.95 -5.10 5.70
N PRO A 78 -16.10 -5.99 6.25
CA PRO A 78 -15.32 -5.70 7.46
C PRO A 78 -14.43 -4.45 7.35
N GLN A 79 -13.84 -4.22 6.17
CA GLN A 79 -13.02 -3.03 5.91
C GLN A 79 -13.85 -1.74 5.91
N VAL A 80 -15.05 -1.78 5.34
CA VAL A 80 -15.98 -0.64 5.34
C VAL A 80 -16.44 -0.34 6.76
N LYS A 81 -16.83 -1.36 7.52
CA LYS A 81 -17.19 -1.23 8.94
C LYS A 81 -16.11 -0.53 9.74
N LEU A 82 -14.84 -0.92 9.54
CA LEU A 82 -13.72 -0.28 10.19
C LEU A 82 -13.62 1.21 9.86
N GLN A 83 -13.78 1.60 8.60
CA GLN A 83 -13.74 3.03 8.26
C GLN A 83 -14.94 3.80 8.75
N VAL A 84 -16.13 3.20 8.80
CA VAL A 84 -17.32 3.82 9.38
C VAL A 84 -17.12 4.06 10.89
N LEU A 85 -16.49 3.13 11.61
CA LEU A 85 -16.09 3.33 13.00
C LEU A 85 -15.10 4.48 13.16
N ASN A 86 -14.04 4.49 12.33
CA ASN A 86 -13.04 5.56 12.37
C ASN A 86 -13.67 6.93 12.07
N LEU A 87 -14.55 7.01 11.07
CA LEU A 87 -15.32 8.21 10.74
C LEU A 87 -16.16 8.67 11.93
N GLY A 88 -16.93 7.75 12.53
CA GLY A 88 -17.78 8.04 13.68
C GLY A 88 -16.97 8.62 14.85
N VAL A 89 -15.89 7.95 15.26
CA VAL A 89 -15.07 8.39 16.39
C VAL A 89 -14.39 9.73 16.10
N LYS A 90 -13.86 9.94 14.90
CA LYS A 90 -13.28 11.24 14.52
C LYS A 90 -14.32 12.36 14.60
N LEU A 91 -15.54 12.12 14.10
CA LEU A 91 -16.65 13.08 14.19
C LEU A 91 -17.08 13.33 15.64
N GLY A 92 -17.16 12.28 16.46
CA GLY A 92 -17.47 12.38 17.88
C GLY A 92 -16.45 13.21 18.65
N LEU A 93 -15.16 13.05 18.36
CA LEU A 93 -14.08 13.85 18.96
C LEU A 93 -14.08 15.30 18.48
N GLN A 94 -14.41 15.55 17.21
CA GLN A 94 -14.53 16.91 16.67
C GLN A 94 -15.78 17.64 17.20
N ARG A 95 -16.83 16.91 17.60
CA ARG A 95 -18.13 17.45 17.99
C ARG A 95 -18.64 16.84 19.30
N PRO A 96 -17.99 17.12 20.43
CA PRO A 96 -18.38 16.58 21.73
C PRO A 96 -19.81 17.00 22.15
N ASN A 97 -20.24 18.21 21.76
CA ASN A 97 -21.54 18.76 22.16
C ASN A 97 -22.71 18.35 21.25
N ALA A 98 -22.45 17.60 20.18
CA ALA A 98 -23.48 17.20 19.22
C ALA A 98 -24.07 15.84 19.62
N GLU A 99 -25.14 15.87 20.43
CA GLU A 99 -25.79 14.67 21.00
C GLU A 99 -26.13 13.62 19.93
N HIS A 100 -26.70 14.05 18.79
CA HIS A 100 -27.03 13.15 17.69
C HIS A 100 -25.81 12.38 17.14
N VAL A 101 -24.62 12.99 17.15
CA VAL A 101 -23.38 12.36 16.65
C VAL A 101 -22.87 11.40 17.73
N GLN A 102 -22.90 11.81 18.99
CA GLN A 102 -22.51 10.92 20.10
C GLN A 102 -23.37 9.66 20.14
N ASN A 103 -24.69 9.80 19.97
CA ASN A 103 -25.62 8.66 19.94
C ASN A 103 -25.32 7.71 18.76
N LEU A 104 -25.01 8.25 17.58
CA LEU A 104 -24.59 7.44 16.43
C LEU A 104 -23.26 6.71 16.68
N VAL A 105 -22.31 7.37 17.33
CA VAL A 105 -21.01 6.76 17.68
C VAL A 105 -21.21 5.63 18.69
N ILE A 106 -21.99 5.87 19.75
CA ILE A 106 -22.33 4.83 20.75
C ILE A 106 -23.00 3.65 20.05
N TYR A 107 -24.01 3.91 19.22
CA TYR A 107 -24.70 2.87 18.44
C TYR A 107 -23.72 2.01 17.61
N LEU A 108 -22.82 2.63 16.86
CA LEU A 108 -21.83 1.91 16.06
C LEU A 108 -20.86 1.08 16.92
N LEU A 109 -20.41 1.61 18.05
CA LEU A 109 -19.52 0.90 18.98
C LEU A 109 -20.23 -0.30 19.61
N GLU A 110 -21.51 -0.16 19.97
CA GLU A 110 -22.33 -1.24 20.52
C GLU A 110 -22.61 -2.34 19.50
N LEU A 111 -22.93 -1.99 18.25
CA LEU A 111 -23.05 -2.97 17.16
C LEU A 111 -21.74 -3.74 16.96
N SER A 112 -20.62 -3.01 16.96
CA SER A 112 -19.30 -3.58 16.68
C SER A 112 -18.79 -4.46 17.82
N ARG A 113 -19.26 -4.25 19.06
CA ARG A 113 -18.94 -5.08 20.22
C ARG A 113 -19.31 -6.55 20.00
N PHE A 114 -20.35 -6.80 19.21
CA PHE A 114 -20.87 -8.14 18.91
C PHE A 114 -20.72 -8.52 17.43
N ASP A 115 -19.84 -7.85 16.68
CA ASP A 115 -19.60 -8.18 15.27
C ASP A 115 -19.00 -9.59 15.13
N LYS A 116 -19.11 -10.20 13.95
CA LYS A 116 -18.52 -11.52 13.68
C LYS A 116 -17.00 -11.45 13.68
N ASP A 117 -16.41 -10.37 13.18
CA ASP A 117 -14.95 -10.22 13.06
C ASP A 117 -14.29 -9.85 14.39
N LEU A 118 -13.23 -10.57 14.75
CA LEU A 118 -12.49 -10.35 16.00
C LEU A 118 -11.68 -9.05 15.97
N ASP A 119 -11.01 -8.75 14.87
CA ASP A 119 -10.24 -7.52 14.69
C ASP A 119 -11.11 -6.28 14.83
N LEU A 120 -12.34 -6.32 14.31
CA LEU A 120 -13.29 -5.22 14.43
C LEU A 120 -13.74 -5.03 15.89
N ARG A 121 -14.00 -6.13 16.61
CA ARG A 121 -14.35 -6.09 18.04
C ARG A 121 -13.25 -5.49 18.89
N ASP A 122 -12.00 -5.88 18.67
CA ASP A 122 -10.85 -5.35 19.43
C ASP A 122 -10.62 -3.87 19.14
N LYS A 123 -10.73 -3.47 17.87
CA LYS A 123 -10.69 -2.05 17.50
C LYS A 123 -11.85 -1.28 18.13
N ALA A 124 -13.06 -1.81 18.12
CA ALA A 124 -14.21 -1.17 18.76
C ALA A 124 -14.01 -1.01 20.27
N ARG A 125 -13.44 -2.00 20.97
CA ARG A 125 -13.08 -1.89 22.40
C ARG A 125 -12.07 -0.78 22.64
N ALA A 126 -11.00 -0.74 21.84
CA ALA A 126 -9.97 0.30 21.95
C ALA A 126 -10.56 1.70 21.72
N LEU A 127 -11.39 1.85 20.68
CA LEU A 127 -12.08 3.11 20.37
C LEU A 127 -13.08 3.50 21.46
N THR A 128 -13.80 2.53 22.04
CA THR A 128 -14.71 2.75 23.18
C THR A 128 -13.95 3.28 24.39
N ALA A 129 -12.79 2.70 24.70
CA ALA A 129 -11.91 3.19 25.77
C ALA A 129 -11.38 4.61 25.48
N MET A 130 -10.94 4.88 24.24
CA MET A 130 -10.51 6.22 23.81
C MET A 130 -11.63 7.27 23.90
N MET A 131 -12.88 6.90 23.67
CA MET A 131 -14.03 7.79 23.86
C MET A 131 -14.43 7.96 25.34
N GLY A 132 -13.83 7.19 26.25
CA GLY A 132 -14.21 7.16 27.66
C GLY A 132 -15.58 6.52 27.91
N LEU A 133 -15.99 5.61 27.02
CA LEU A 133 -17.26 4.88 27.07
C LEU A 133 -17.05 3.42 27.51
N ALA A 134 -15.86 3.07 28.01
CA ALA A 134 -15.59 1.72 28.50
C ALA A 134 -16.59 1.38 29.62
N ALA A 135 -17.29 0.26 29.43
CA ALA A 135 -18.31 -0.18 30.38
C ALA A 135 -17.64 -0.66 31.68
N GLY A 136 -18.09 -0.10 32.80
CA GLY A 136 -17.54 -0.35 34.13
C GLY A 136 -16.38 0.61 34.42
N ALA A 137 -16.56 1.48 35.42
CA ALA A 137 -15.40 2.07 36.06
C ALA A 137 -14.67 0.91 36.76
N PRO A 138 -13.42 0.60 36.41
CA PRO A 138 -12.69 -0.40 37.17
C PRO A 138 -12.59 0.08 38.61
N ASP A 139 -12.81 -0.82 39.57
CA ASP A 139 -12.58 -0.52 40.99
C ASP A 139 -11.10 -0.18 41.24
N ASP A 140 -10.23 -0.62 40.33
CA ASP A 140 -8.79 -0.37 40.31
C ASP A 140 -8.48 1.07 39.85
N GLU A 141 -7.98 1.89 40.78
CA GLU A 141 -7.60 3.28 40.52
C GLU A 141 -6.57 3.43 39.39
N GLU A 142 -5.65 2.46 39.26
CA GLU A 142 -4.62 2.46 38.22
C GLU A 142 -5.21 2.31 36.82
N GLU A 143 -6.17 1.41 36.65
CA GLU A 143 -6.87 1.22 35.39
C GLU A 143 -7.70 2.45 35.03
N GLN A 144 -8.35 3.08 36.01
CA GLN A 144 -9.12 4.30 35.79
C GLN A 144 -8.23 5.47 35.37
N ARG A 145 -7.03 5.61 35.97
CA ARG A 145 -6.02 6.58 35.53
C ARG A 145 -5.53 6.30 34.11
N ALA A 146 -5.30 5.03 33.76
CA ALA A 146 -4.88 4.63 32.41
C ALA A 146 -5.94 4.96 31.35
N LEU A 147 -7.22 4.69 31.63
CA LEU A 147 -8.34 5.02 30.75
C LEU A 147 -8.50 6.53 30.54
N LEU A 148 -8.34 7.32 31.61
CA LEU A 148 -8.36 8.78 31.51
C LEU A 148 -7.20 9.32 30.68
N ALA A 149 -5.99 8.76 30.86
CA ALA A 149 -4.83 9.11 30.05
C ALA A 149 -5.05 8.77 28.57
N LEU A 150 -5.63 7.59 28.28
CA LEU A 150 -5.95 7.16 26.93
C LEU A 150 -6.96 8.09 26.26
N LYS A 151 -8.03 8.46 26.97
CA LYS A 151 -9.03 9.44 26.50
C LYS A 151 -8.39 10.79 26.18
N ALA A 152 -7.49 11.27 27.03
CA ALA A 152 -6.79 12.53 26.80
C ALA A 152 -5.91 12.51 25.54
N GLN A 153 -5.35 11.35 25.18
CA GLN A 153 -4.54 11.17 23.98
C GLN A 153 -5.34 10.87 22.71
N ALA A 154 -6.63 10.52 22.82
CA ALA A 154 -7.45 10.07 21.69
C ALA A 154 -7.53 11.10 20.55
N SER A 155 -7.73 12.38 20.87
CA SER A 155 -7.79 13.46 19.87
C SER A 155 -6.46 13.61 19.14
N ALA A 156 -5.34 13.60 19.88
CA ALA A 156 -3.99 13.70 19.32
C ALA A 156 -3.64 12.48 18.45
N ALA A 157 -4.09 11.28 18.81
CA ALA A 157 -3.81 10.07 18.04
C ALA A 157 -4.65 9.97 16.76
N LEU A 158 -5.96 10.23 16.86
CA LEU A 158 -6.91 9.95 15.78
C LEU A 158 -7.08 11.11 14.77
N LEU A 159 -6.93 12.36 15.24
CA LEU A 159 -7.08 13.57 14.43
C LEU A 159 -5.77 14.12 13.87
N LYS A 160 -4.62 13.51 14.21
CA LYS A 160 -3.34 13.92 13.63
C LYS A 160 -3.40 13.81 12.10
N PRO A 161 -2.97 14.85 11.35
CA PRO A 161 -2.93 14.78 9.91
C PRO A 161 -2.02 13.63 9.48
N LYS A 162 -2.56 12.70 8.70
CA LYS A 162 -1.78 11.61 8.13
C LYS A 162 -1.02 12.17 6.93
N LEU A 163 0.30 11.97 6.94
CA LEU A 163 1.11 12.30 5.77
C LEU A 163 0.63 11.45 4.58
N PRO A 164 0.66 12.00 3.37
CA PRO A 164 0.33 11.21 2.18
C PRO A 164 1.23 9.97 2.13
N PRO A 165 0.71 8.82 1.67
CA PRO A 165 1.53 7.64 1.49
C PRO A 165 2.68 7.99 0.54
N LEU A 166 3.92 7.77 0.98
CA LEU A 166 5.09 7.92 0.13
C LEU A 166 5.05 6.82 -0.92
N THR A 167 4.43 7.10 -2.07
CA THR A 167 4.44 6.20 -3.20
C THR A 167 5.79 6.28 -3.88
N LEU A 168 6.59 5.21 -3.80
CA LEU A 168 7.83 5.02 -4.57
C LEU A 168 7.60 5.04 -6.10
N LEU A 169 6.34 5.10 -6.54
CA LEU A 169 5.89 5.15 -7.93
C LEU A 169 5.74 6.58 -8.48
N GLY A 170 5.90 7.62 -7.65
CA GLY A 170 5.98 9.01 -8.10
C GLY A 170 7.40 9.41 -8.50
N HIS A 171 7.56 10.61 -9.06
CA HIS A 171 8.86 11.30 -9.07
C HIS A 171 9.21 11.62 -7.62
N VAL A 172 9.78 10.65 -6.91
CA VAL A 172 10.36 10.91 -5.59
C VAL A 172 11.35 12.03 -5.81
N ALA A 173 11.16 13.17 -5.14
CA ALA A 173 12.18 14.19 -5.07
C ALA A 173 13.45 13.49 -4.56
N VAL A 174 14.41 13.27 -5.46
CA VAL A 174 15.68 12.58 -5.19
C VAL A 174 16.53 13.37 -4.19
N GLU A 175 16.10 14.60 -3.86
CA GLU A 175 16.72 15.42 -2.84
C GLU A 175 16.62 14.76 -1.47
N GLY A 176 17.70 14.06 -1.10
CA GLY A 176 17.92 13.50 0.23
C GLY A 176 17.85 11.97 0.33
N LEU A 177 17.33 11.27 -0.69
CA LEU A 177 17.50 9.82 -0.77
C LEU A 177 18.77 9.49 -1.53
N PRO A 178 19.67 8.63 -0.99
CA PRO A 178 20.83 8.21 -1.73
C PRO A 178 20.33 7.47 -2.98
N SER A 179 20.71 7.96 -4.17
CA SER A 179 20.44 7.31 -5.46
C SER A 179 21.25 6.01 -5.55
N LEU A 180 20.89 5.02 -4.75
CA LEU A 180 21.57 3.75 -4.67
C LEU A 180 21.17 2.90 -5.87
N ALA A 181 22.16 2.26 -6.48
CA ALA A 181 21.94 1.43 -7.64
C ALA A 181 20.99 0.28 -7.27
N ALA A 182 19.93 0.10 -8.06
CA ALA A 182 19.01 -1.02 -7.89
C ALA A 182 19.77 -2.35 -7.99
N GLY A 183 19.53 -3.27 -7.05
CA GLY A 183 20.25 -4.54 -6.96
C GLY A 183 21.63 -4.45 -6.28
N SER A 184 22.07 -3.28 -5.82
CA SER A 184 23.26 -3.16 -4.97
C SER A 184 22.95 -3.48 -3.51
N LEU A 185 23.96 -3.96 -2.77
CA LEU A 185 23.86 -4.19 -1.32
C LEU A 185 23.51 -2.89 -0.58
N SER A 186 24.05 -1.75 -1.06
CA SER A 186 23.68 -0.43 -0.52
C SER A 186 22.19 -0.15 -0.70
N GLY A 187 21.63 -0.46 -1.88
CA GLY A 187 20.19 -0.36 -2.14
C GLY A 187 19.35 -1.25 -1.22
N MET A 188 19.83 -2.45 -0.85
CA MET A 188 19.13 -3.33 0.08
C MET A 188 19.19 -2.85 1.53
N CYS A 189 20.33 -2.29 1.95
CA CYS A 189 20.52 -1.81 3.32
C CYS A 189 19.96 -0.39 3.56
N GLY A 190 19.62 0.35 2.50
CA GLY A 190 19.13 1.73 2.60
C GLY A 190 20.21 2.75 2.99
N HIS A 191 21.49 2.37 2.92
CA HIS A 191 22.65 3.22 3.18
C HIS A 191 23.83 2.85 2.27
N THR A 192 24.82 3.72 2.13
CA THR A 192 26.07 3.40 1.41
C THR A 192 26.88 2.38 2.20
N ALA A 193 27.06 1.18 1.64
CA ALA A 193 27.98 0.18 2.19
C ALA A 193 29.42 0.46 1.74
N GLU A 194 30.38 -0.09 2.46
CA GLU A 194 31.80 0.02 2.11
C GLU A 194 32.07 -0.55 0.71
N GLY A 195 32.79 0.21 -0.13
CA GLY A 195 33.04 -0.15 -1.52
C GLY A 195 31.90 0.15 -2.50
N TYR A 196 30.82 0.80 -2.05
CA TYR A 196 29.78 1.27 -2.97
C TYR A 196 30.31 2.31 -3.94
N ALA A 197 30.22 2.01 -5.24
CA ALA A 197 30.46 2.94 -6.32
C ALA A 197 29.14 3.23 -7.06
N PRO A 198 28.75 4.51 -7.23
CA PRO A 198 27.57 4.85 -8.02
C PRO A 198 27.76 4.46 -9.48
N VAL A 199 26.65 4.24 -10.18
CA VAL A 199 26.68 3.99 -11.63
C VAL A 199 27.26 5.25 -12.30
N PRO A 200 28.31 5.13 -13.12
CA PRO A 200 28.85 6.26 -13.86
C PRO A 200 27.82 6.86 -14.81
N ASP A 201 27.99 8.14 -15.14
CA ASP A 201 27.19 8.79 -16.17
C ASP A 201 27.28 8.04 -17.51
N TRP A 202 26.22 8.16 -18.32
CA TRP A 202 26.17 7.58 -19.65
C TRP A 202 27.33 8.10 -20.52
N ALA A 203 27.93 7.20 -21.30
CA ALA A 203 29.02 7.55 -22.19
C ALA A 203 28.55 8.53 -23.29
N ARG A 204 29.18 9.71 -23.37
CA ARG A 204 28.83 10.74 -24.38
C ARG A 204 29.17 10.36 -25.81
N THR A 205 30.18 9.53 -25.96
CA THR A 205 30.65 9.00 -27.25
C THR A 205 30.29 7.53 -27.34
N GLN A 206 29.68 7.13 -28.45
CA GLN A 206 29.41 5.73 -28.72
C GLN A 206 30.75 4.96 -28.76
N PRO A 207 30.93 3.91 -27.94
CA PRO A 207 32.09 3.04 -28.07
C PRO A 207 32.04 2.29 -29.41
N ASP A 208 33.22 1.94 -29.92
CA ASP A 208 33.38 1.26 -31.21
C ASP A 208 32.46 0.02 -31.31
N PRO A 209 31.57 -0.06 -32.33
CA PRO A 209 30.67 -1.19 -32.54
C PRO A 209 31.37 -2.55 -32.58
N ALA A 210 32.62 -2.59 -33.06
CA ALA A 210 33.40 -3.81 -33.19
C ALA A 210 33.77 -4.47 -31.85
N VAL A 211 33.66 -3.75 -30.72
CA VAL A 211 33.92 -4.30 -29.36
C VAL A 211 32.85 -5.31 -28.94
N ARG A 212 31.67 -5.28 -29.57
CA ARG A 212 30.59 -6.24 -29.34
C ARG A 212 30.65 -7.45 -30.26
N ASP A 213 31.47 -7.38 -31.31
CA ASP A 213 31.66 -8.48 -32.24
C ASP A 213 32.63 -9.48 -31.59
N VAL A 214 32.15 -10.70 -31.41
CA VAL A 214 32.99 -11.79 -30.91
C VAL A 214 33.92 -12.19 -32.06
N ASP A 215 35.24 -12.21 -31.84
CA ASP A 215 36.20 -12.68 -32.83
C ASP A 215 35.82 -14.10 -33.27
N HIS A 216 35.18 -14.21 -34.43
CA HIS A 216 34.95 -15.47 -35.10
C HIS A 216 36.24 -15.90 -35.81
N GLU A 217 37.37 -15.96 -35.09
CA GLU A 217 38.51 -16.74 -35.52
C GLU A 217 38.08 -18.21 -35.48
N ALA A 218 37.63 -18.68 -36.64
CA ALA A 218 37.33 -20.07 -36.92
C ALA A 218 38.61 -20.92 -36.80
N LYS A 219 39.03 -21.23 -35.57
CA LYS A 219 39.79 -22.44 -35.31
C LYS A 219 38.82 -23.60 -35.52
N LYS A 220 38.82 -24.15 -36.74
CA LYS A 220 38.25 -25.48 -37.03
C LYS A 220 38.91 -26.49 -36.09
N ALA A 221 38.28 -26.74 -34.94
CA ALA A 221 38.54 -27.95 -34.20
C ALA A 221 38.04 -29.14 -35.06
N PRO A 222 38.86 -30.18 -35.28
CA PRO A 222 38.43 -31.36 -36.03
C PRO A 222 37.46 -32.14 -35.14
N GLY A 223 36.17 -31.90 -35.33
CA GLY A 223 35.14 -32.54 -34.52
C GLY A 223 33.81 -31.80 -34.59
N ALA A 224 33.36 -31.43 -35.79
CA ALA A 224 32.03 -30.87 -35.98
C ALA A 224 30.99 -31.97 -35.69
N GLY A 225 30.49 -31.99 -34.46
CA GLY A 225 29.29 -32.73 -34.08
C GLY A 225 28.15 -32.32 -35.03
N ARG A 226 27.54 -33.34 -35.64
CA ARG A 226 26.40 -33.20 -36.55
C ARG A 226 25.31 -32.36 -35.89
N ARG A 227 25.01 -31.19 -36.45
CA ARG A 227 23.76 -30.47 -36.14
C ARG A 227 22.60 -31.27 -36.73
N PHE A 228 21.53 -31.38 -35.97
CA PHE A 228 20.32 -32.12 -36.34
C PHE A 228 19.45 -31.23 -37.24
N ASP A 229 19.30 -31.59 -38.51
CA ASP A 229 18.39 -30.93 -39.46
C ASP A 229 17.04 -31.66 -39.47
N PRO A 230 15.91 -30.96 -39.20
CA PRO A 230 14.60 -31.60 -39.03
C PRO A 230 13.85 -31.91 -40.34
N ASP A 231 14.43 -31.65 -41.52
CA ASP A 231 13.71 -31.76 -42.81
C ASP A 231 14.32 -32.76 -43.83
N ALA A 232 15.23 -33.63 -43.40
CA ALA A 232 15.80 -34.66 -44.29
C ALA A 232 14.94 -35.94 -44.34
N GLY A 233 13.69 -35.82 -44.80
CA GLY A 233 12.79 -36.94 -45.04
C GLY A 233 12.75 -37.39 -46.52
N LYS A 234 13.31 -38.58 -46.81
CA LYS A 234 12.92 -39.60 -47.82
C LYS A 234 14.12 -40.21 -48.56
N GLY A 235 14.24 -41.55 -48.51
CA GLY A 235 14.97 -42.27 -49.56
C GLY A 235 15.64 -43.58 -49.17
N LYS A 236 14.86 -44.66 -49.16
CA LYS A 236 15.19 -46.07 -49.44
C LYS A 236 16.67 -46.55 -49.33
N GLY A 237 16.85 -47.53 -48.44
CA GLY A 237 17.09 -48.91 -48.91
C GLY A 237 18.43 -49.58 -48.62
N LYS A 238 18.29 -50.82 -48.12
CA LYS A 238 19.21 -51.97 -48.09
C LYS A 238 20.22 -52.04 -46.94
N GLY A 239 19.96 -53.00 -46.06
CA GLY A 239 20.79 -53.34 -44.90
C GLY A 239 21.90 -54.34 -45.19
N LYS A 240 22.69 -54.63 -44.14
CA LYS A 240 23.34 -55.93 -43.91
C LYS A 240 23.94 -56.02 -42.49
N LYS A 241 23.48 -57.04 -41.77
CA LYS A 241 24.09 -57.88 -40.70
C LYS A 241 25.27 -57.40 -39.83
N VAL A 242 25.00 -57.34 -38.52
CA VAL A 242 25.52 -58.16 -37.37
C VAL A 242 27.02 -58.52 -37.28
N SER A 243 27.66 -58.14 -36.15
CA SER A 243 28.44 -58.98 -35.19
C SER A 243 28.97 -58.09 -34.04
N ARG A 244 28.49 -58.17 -32.79
CA ARG A 244 28.90 -59.02 -31.63
C ARG A 244 30.30 -58.75 -31.04
N GLU A 245 30.34 -58.77 -29.69
CA GLU A 245 31.49 -58.77 -28.74
C GLU A 245 32.11 -57.41 -28.39
N ALA A 246 32.64 -57.14 -27.19
CA ALA A 246 32.48 -57.63 -25.82
C ALA A 246 33.35 -56.71 -24.91
N GLY A 247 32.97 -56.56 -23.64
CA GLY A 247 33.96 -56.51 -22.55
C GLY A 247 34.50 -55.16 -22.05
N ALA A 248 34.31 -55.01 -20.73
CA ALA A 248 35.26 -54.48 -19.74
C ALA A 248 35.25 -52.98 -19.39
N ALA A 249 34.75 -52.73 -18.17
CA ALA A 249 35.13 -51.61 -17.31
C ALA A 249 36.62 -51.70 -16.91
N PRO A 250 37.18 -50.60 -16.37
CA PRO A 250 37.84 -50.78 -15.08
C PRO A 250 37.55 -49.66 -14.07
N ALA A 251 37.62 -50.09 -12.81
CA ALA A 251 37.56 -49.29 -11.59
C ALA A 251 38.93 -48.69 -11.21
N GLY A 252 38.88 -47.68 -10.33
CA GLY A 252 39.88 -47.42 -9.30
C GLY A 252 41.03 -46.49 -9.68
N LYS A 253 41.11 -45.33 -9.03
CA LYS A 253 41.55 -45.17 -7.63
C LYS A 253 40.91 -43.92 -7.04
#